data_AF-A0A2T5J1Z3-F1
#
_entry.id   AF-A0A2T5J1Z3-F1
#
_cell.length_a   1.000
_cell.length_b   1.000
_cell.length_c   1.000
_cell.angle_alpha   90.00
_cell.angle_beta   90.00
_cell.angle_gamma   90.00
#
_symmetry.space_group_name_H-M   'P 1'
#
loop_
_entity.id
_entity.type
_entity.pdbx_description
1 polymer ?
#
loop_
_entity_poly.entity_id
_entity_poly.type
_entity_poly.pdbx_seq_one_letter_code
_entity_poly.pdbx_strand_id
1 'polypeptide(L)'
;MSLTSVVTAAPRIPHDINEVLAVLPTKLTQQQIMPKTALTQEQTISQVQHFLKLATENADPRYLGYAQALLQPWSTTQHRDILLLRARIAQMNHDFDAALKDLDTVLAQSPNHAEALLLKTGIYLVKGEINLAQQSCQPLRQLATLVFGLICQTQIQALGKNAEQAYQQMLKLSTLVASLEDEQQAWFYLAFGDLAMRLGNYQQAEFLYKKIPQRQPVVLAAIADLWLLQKRYADVQTLLIGHQQQDALLLRLAIAEKQLATKQANLYQQILANRFAALRQRGDDSHLREEAIFALKVQAQPAASLLLARKNWQQQREPADAVIYWQAASAQQSTSDLKLLKEWYQSTGLKDKTVMMAQGVSP
;
A
#
# COMPACT_ATOMS: atom_id res chain seq x y z
N MET A 1 46.47 -5.29 -23.73
CA MET A 1 46.12 -5.72 -22.36
C MET A 1 46.38 -4.55 -21.41
N SER A 2 45.35 -3.99 -20.80
CA SER A 2 45.47 -3.22 -19.56
C SER A 2 44.12 -3.27 -18.86
N LEU A 3 44.12 -3.93 -17.71
CA LEU A 3 42.98 -4.11 -16.82
C LEU A 3 42.80 -2.82 -16.02
N THR A 4 41.64 -2.17 -16.13
CA THR A 4 41.23 -1.12 -15.20
C THR A 4 40.58 -1.79 -13.98
N SER A 5 41.29 -1.74 -12.85
CA SER A 5 40.80 -2.14 -11.54
C SER A 5 39.70 -1.19 -11.07
N VAL A 6 38.51 -1.74 -10.76
CA VAL A 6 37.46 -0.99 -10.05
C VAL A 6 37.77 -1.06 -8.57
N VAL A 7 38.20 0.05 -7.98
CA VAL A 7 38.37 0.18 -6.53
C VAL A 7 36.98 0.23 -5.89
N THR A 8 36.66 -0.75 -5.06
CA THR A 8 35.49 -0.72 -4.19
C THR A 8 35.94 -0.16 -2.84
N ALA A 9 35.41 1.01 -2.45
CA ALA A 9 35.71 1.59 -1.15
C ALA A 9 35.02 0.76 -0.06
N ALA A 10 35.76 0.38 0.99
CA ALA A 10 35.19 -0.28 2.16
C ALA A 10 34.21 0.66 2.90
N PRO A 11 33.14 0.13 3.56
CA PRO A 11 32.24 0.93 4.37
C PRO A 11 33.03 1.69 5.45
N ARG A 12 32.92 3.02 5.46
CA ARG A 12 33.57 3.88 6.46
C ARG A 12 32.68 4.00 7.69
N ILE A 13 33.21 3.60 8.84
CA ILE A 13 32.62 3.92 10.14
C ILE A 13 33.30 5.20 10.65
N PRO A 14 32.54 6.22 11.05
CA PRO A 14 33.10 7.44 11.64
C PRO A 14 33.80 7.12 12.95
N HIS A 15 34.96 7.72 13.19
CA HIS A 15 35.78 7.41 14.38
C HIS A 15 35.54 8.41 15.51
N ASP A 16 34.78 9.48 15.25
CA ASP A 16 34.40 10.51 16.22
C ASP A 16 32.88 10.74 16.14
N ILE A 17 32.23 10.90 17.29
CA ILE A 17 30.81 11.22 17.40
C ILE A 17 30.47 12.60 16.80
N ASN A 18 31.46 13.49 16.70
CA ASN A 18 31.32 14.81 16.10
C ASN A 18 31.75 14.85 14.62
N GLU A 19 32.11 13.71 14.03
CA GLU A 19 32.50 13.64 12.63
C GLU A 19 31.31 13.97 11.72
N VAL A 20 31.42 15.05 10.95
CA VAL A 20 30.38 15.47 10.01
C VAL A 20 30.39 14.58 8.78
N LEU A 21 29.43 13.66 8.70
CA LEU A 21 29.35 12.65 7.62
C LEU A 21 28.83 13.22 6.30
N ALA A 22 28.02 14.26 6.39
CA ALA A 22 27.51 15.00 5.27
C ALA A 22 27.19 16.42 5.73
N VAL A 23 27.75 17.42 5.04
CA VAL A 23 27.30 18.81 5.16
C VAL A 23 26.15 18.97 4.18
N LEU A 24 24.93 19.05 4.71
CA LEU A 24 23.77 19.38 3.89
C LEU A 24 23.98 20.78 3.31
N PRO A 25 23.61 21.03 2.03
CA PRO A 25 23.74 22.36 1.46
C PRO A 25 23.05 23.38 2.37
N THR A 26 23.64 24.55 2.56
CA THR A 26 23.06 25.65 3.36
C THR A 26 21.69 26.08 2.82
N LYS A 27 21.46 25.81 1.54
CA LYS A 27 20.14 25.62 0.95
C LYS A 27 19.94 24.14 0.61
N LEU A 28 19.54 23.32 1.58
CA LEU A 28 18.35 22.52 1.32
C LEU A 28 17.37 23.55 0.76
N THR A 29 16.72 23.31 -0.36
CA THR A 29 15.48 24.02 -0.61
C THR A 29 14.56 23.66 0.57
N GLN A 30 14.73 24.36 1.69
CA GLN A 30 13.65 24.91 2.44
C GLN A 30 12.87 25.74 1.40
N GLN A 31 12.13 25.07 0.51
CA GLN A 31 10.73 25.41 0.46
C GLN A 31 10.33 25.51 1.92
N GLN A 32 9.81 26.64 2.36
CA GLN A 32 9.33 26.80 3.71
C GLN A 32 8.18 25.80 3.90
N ILE A 33 8.51 24.53 4.11
CA ILE A 33 7.58 23.39 4.16
C ILE A 33 6.72 23.56 5.41
N MET A 34 7.32 24.12 6.47
CA MET A 34 6.62 24.49 7.68
C MET A 34 6.51 26.03 7.73
N PRO A 35 5.29 26.56 7.92
CA PRO A 35 5.07 28.00 8.04
C PRO A 35 5.69 28.52 9.33
N LYS A 36 6.31 29.71 9.27
CA LYS A 36 6.94 30.36 10.43
C LYS A 36 5.91 30.98 11.40
N THR A 37 4.67 31.14 10.95
CA THR A 37 3.53 31.66 11.71
C THR A 37 2.42 30.62 11.76
N ALA A 38 1.58 30.68 12.80
CA ALA A 38 0.40 29.83 12.86
C ALA A 38 -0.49 30.06 11.63
N LEU A 39 -0.89 28.98 10.96
CA LEU A 39 -1.81 29.04 9.84
C LEU A 39 -3.25 29.21 10.34
N THR A 40 -4.08 29.85 9.53
CA THR A 40 -5.53 29.77 9.72
C THR A 40 -6.03 28.34 9.46
N GLN A 41 -7.25 28.03 9.89
CA GLN A 41 -7.87 26.72 9.66
C GLN A 41 -7.87 26.32 8.18
N GLU A 42 -8.30 27.23 7.31
CA GLU A 42 -8.38 27.02 5.86
C GLU A 42 -7.00 26.79 5.23
N GLN A 43 -6.01 27.58 5.66
CA GLN A 43 -4.62 27.40 5.24
C GLN A 43 -4.04 26.07 5.71
N THR A 44 -4.34 25.64 6.95
CA THR A 44 -3.94 24.32 7.45
C THR A 44 -4.54 23.21 6.60
N ILE A 45 -5.85 23.24 6.33
CA ILE A 45 -6.54 22.23 5.52
C ILE A 45 -5.89 22.13 4.13
N SER A 46 -5.73 23.25 3.43
CA SER A 46 -5.14 23.29 2.09
C SER A 46 -3.71 22.75 2.06
N GLN A 47 -2.87 23.15 3.03
CA GLN A 47 -1.48 22.71 3.09
C GLN A 47 -1.35 21.23 3.45
N VAL A 48 -2.22 20.71 4.33
CA VAL A 48 -2.27 19.29 4.68
C VAL A 48 -2.72 18.45 3.48
N GLN A 49 -3.74 18.88 2.74
CA GLN A 49 -4.17 18.22 1.50
C GLN A 49 -3.04 18.17 0.46
N HIS A 50 -2.28 19.27 0.32
CA HIS A 50 -1.11 19.31 -0.55
C HIS A 50 -0.05 18.28 -0.14
N PHE A 51 0.26 18.18 1.16
CA PHE A 51 1.22 17.18 1.64
C PHE A 51 0.72 15.74 1.50
N LEU A 52 -0.56 15.47 1.71
CA LEU A 52 -1.14 14.15 1.44
C LEU A 52 -1.00 13.77 -0.04
N LYS A 53 -1.25 14.72 -0.95
CA LYS A 53 -1.03 14.50 -2.39
C LYS A 53 0.43 14.18 -2.70
N LEU A 54 1.38 14.94 -2.15
CA LEU A 54 2.81 14.68 -2.33
C LEU A 54 3.24 13.34 -1.73
N ALA A 55 2.69 12.95 -0.57
CA ALA A 55 2.94 11.66 0.04
C ALA A 55 2.51 10.51 -0.89
N THR A 56 1.31 10.61 -1.48
CA THR A 56 0.79 9.61 -2.42
C THR A 56 1.59 9.58 -3.73
N GLU A 57 1.91 10.73 -4.32
CA GLU A 57 2.62 10.81 -5.60
C GLU A 57 4.08 10.35 -5.50
N ASN A 58 4.74 10.60 -4.36
CA ASN A 58 6.16 10.30 -4.19
C ASN A 58 6.44 9.03 -3.36
N ALA A 59 5.44 8.47 -2.68
CA ALA A 59 5.60 7.44 -1.66
C ALA A 59 6.70 7.78 -0.64
N ASP A 60 6.73 9.05 -0.21
CA ASP A 60 7.74 9.59 0.69
C ASP A 60 7.10 9.93 2.06
N PRO A 61 7.47 9.20 3.13
CA PRO A 61 6.83 9.35 4.45
C PRO A 61 7.08 10.73 5.08
N ARG A 62 8.07 11.51 4.61
CA ARG A 62 8.35 12.85 5.13
C ARG A 62 7.14 13.78 4.98
N TYR A 63 6.42 13.67 3.85
CA TYR A 63 5.23 14.48 3.62
C TYR A 63 4.09 14.16 4.59
N LEU A 64 3.93 12.89 4.99
CA LEU A 64 2.99 12.52 6.05
C LEU A 64 3.39 13.14 7.39
N GLY A 65 4.68 13.14 7.72
CA GLY A 65 5.21 13.82 8.91
C GLY A 65 4.90 15.32 8.91
N TYR A 66 5.07 16.01 7.78
CA TYR A 66 4.73 17.43 7.65
C TYR A 66 3.22 17.69 7.79
N ALA A 67 2.40 16.86 7.16
CA ALA A 67 0.94 16.92 7.31
C ALA A 67 0.51 16.74 8.77
N GLN A 68 1.08 15.75 9.47
CA GLN A 68 0.78 15.47 10.87
C GLN A 68 1.22 16.62 11.78
N ALA A 69 2.40 17.20 11.52
CA ALA A 69 2.91 18.35 12.28
C ALA A 69 1.99 19.57 12.18
N LEU A 70 1.45 19.86 10.98
CA LEU A 70 0.50 20.95 10.78
C LEU A 70 -0.81 20.77 11.57
N LEU A 71 -1.22 19.53 11.83
CA LEU A 71 -2.44 19.23 12.58
C LEU A 71 -2.25 19.20 14.09
N GLN A 72 -1.01 19.28 14.61
CA GLN A 72 -0.76 19.23 16.06
C GLN A 72 -1.53 20.30 16.87
N PRO A 73 -1.59 21.58 16.44
CA PRO A 73 -2.37 22.61 17.14
C PRO A 73 -3.88 22.33 17.15
N TRP A 74 -4.34 21.43 16.27
CA TRP A 74 -5.74 21.08 16.07
C TRP A 74 -6.09 19.73 16.71
N SER A 75 -5.25 19.18 17.58
CA SER A 75 -5.42 17.82 18.16
C SER A 75 -6.73 17.61 18.91
N THR A 76 -7.33 18.65 19.50
CA THR A 76 -8.62 18.57 20.21
C THR A 76 -9.81 19.09 19.41
N THR A 77 -9.60 19.48 18.15
CA THR A 77 -10.67 20.03 17.31
C THR A 77 -11.79 19.02 17.04
N GLN A 78 -13.00 19.54 16.84
CA GLN A 78 -14.15 18.79 16.33
C GLN A 78 -14.49 19.17 14.89
N HIS A 79 -13.64 19.97 14.23
CA HIS A 79 -13.86 20.41 12.86
C HIS A 79 -13.79 19.23 11.89
N ARG A 80 -14.89 18.96 11.18
CA ARG A 80 -15.06 17.79 10.31
C ARG A 80 -13.90 17.56 9.34
N ASP A 81 -13.52 18.59 8.59
CA ASP A 81 -12.49 18.43 7.55
C ASP A 81 -11.11 18.14 8.14
N ILE A 82 -10.80 18.68 9.33
CA ILE A 82 -9.55 18.39 10.01
C ILE A 82 -9.56 16.96 10.56
N LEU A 83 -10.68 16.52 11.13
CA LEU A 83 -10.85 15.13 11.56
C LEU A 83 -10.69 14.15 10.39
N LEU A 84 -11.25 14.48 9.22
CA LEU A 84 -11.11 13.65 8.02
C LEU A 84 -9.66 13.59 7.53
N LEU A 85 -8.94 14.71 7.53
CA LEU A 85 -7.52 14.73 7.19
C LEU A 85 -6.66 13.96 8.20
N ARG A 86 -6.98 14.08 9.50
CA ARG A 86 -6.31 13.31 10.56
C ARG A 86 -6.54 11.82 10.39
N ALA A 87 -7.77 11.41 10.07
CA ALA A 87 -8.10 10.02 9.76
C ALA A 87 -7.32 9.48 8.55
N ARG A 88 -7.15 10.28 7.49
CA ARG A 88 -6.34 9.90 6.32
C ARG A 88 -4.88 9.69 6.70
N ILE A 89 -4.28 10.61 7.45
CA ILE A 89 -2.89 10.47 7.92
C ILE A 89 -2.76 9.22 8.79
N ALA A 90 -3.68 9.01 9.73
CA ALA A 90 -3.68 7.84 10.59
C ALA A 90 -3.80 6.54 9.79
N GLN A 91 -4.69 6.47 8.79
CA GLN A 91 -4.81 5.32 7.90
C GLN A 91 -3.52 5.05 7.11
N MET A 92 -2.87 6.08 6.57
CA MET A 92 -1.61 5.95 5.84
C MET A 92 -0.44 5.53 6.73
N ASN A 93 -0.49 5.87 8.03
CA ASN A 93 0.46 5.40 9.05
C ASN A 93 0.06 4.04 9.64
N HIS A 94 -0.99 3.39 9.11
CA HIS A 94 -1.54 2.13 9.62
C HIS A 94 -2.08 2.20 11.08
N ASP A 95 -2.32 3.41 11.61
CA ASP A 95 -3.05 3.64 12.86
C ASP A 95 -4.56 3.65 12.60
N PHE A 96 -5.07 2.45 12.31
CA PHE A 96 -6.47 2.27 11.93
C PHE A 96 -7.45 2.62 13.05
N ASP A 97 -7.06 2.43 14.31
CA ASP A 97 -7.97 2.68 15.43
C ASP A 97 -8.14 4.19 15.67
N ALA A 98 -7.06 4.98 15.57
CA ALA A 98 -7.17 6.43 15.58
C ALA A 98 -7.98 6.95 14.38
N ALA A 99 -7.74 6.40 13.19
CA ALA A 99 -8.50 6.77 11.99
C ALA A 99 -10.00 6.51 12.15
N LEU A 100 -10.39 5.33 12.64
CA LEU A 100 -11.80 4.96 12.86
C LEU A 100 -12.48 5.88 13.89
N LYS A 101 -11.79 6.26 14.96
CA LYS A 101 -12.32 7.19 15.98
C LYS A 101 -12.67 8.56 15.39
N ASP A 102 -11.79 9.10 14.55
CA ASP A 102 -12.04 10.37 13.86
C ASP A 102 -13.18 10.27 12.86
N LEU A 103 -13.21 9.17 12.10
CA LEU A 103 -14.28 8.90 11.14
C LEU A 103 -15.64 8.74 11.81
N ASP A 104 -15.72 8.10 12.97
CA ASP A 104 -16.95 8.00 13.75
C ASP A 104 -17.45 9.39 14.16
N THR A 105 -16.55 10.28 14.53
CA THR A 105 -16.88 11.66 14.88
C THR A 105 -17.39 12.44 13.66
N VAL A 106 -16.71 12.31 12.51
CA VAL A 106 -17.16 12.90 11.24
C VAL A 106 -18.55 12.41 10.85
N LEU A 107 -18.80 11.11 10.97
CA LEU A 107 -20.06 10.47 10.58
C LEU A 107 -21.21 10.74 11.55
N ALA A 108 -20.92 11.01 12.83
CA ALA A 108 -21.91 11.51 13.78
C ALA A 108 -22.42 12.91 13.38
N GLN A 109 -21.55 13.74 12.80
CA GLN A 109 -21.91 15.07 12.30
C GLN A 109 -22.51 15.05 10.88
N SER A 110 -22.16 14.06 10.06
CA SER A 110 -22.64 13.91 8.69
C SER A 110 -22.71 12.43 8.29
N PRO A 111 -23.85 11.76 8.56
CA PRO A 111 -24.01 10.32 8.38
C PRO A 111 -23.85 9.82 6.93
N ASN A 112 -23.99 10.71 5.94
CA ASN A 112 -23.88 10.44 4.51
C ASN A 112 -22.58 11.00 3.88
N HIS A 113 -21.58 11.39 4.69
CA HIS A 113 -20.33 11.95 4.18
C HIS A 113 -19.54 10.92 3.38
N ALA A 114 -19.55 11.04 2.05
CA ALA A 114 -19.12 9.97 1.15
C ALA A 114 -17.68 9.51 1.38
N GLU A 115 -16.76 10.47 1.43
CA GLU A 115 -15.33 10.22 1.64
C GLU A 115 -15.03 9.51 2.97
N ALA A 116 -15.76 9.86 4.04
CA ALA A 116 -15.55 9.28 5.35
C ALA A 116 -16.05 7.82 5.39
N LEU A 117 -17.20 7.56 4.76
CA LEU A 117 -17.75 6.20 4.62
C LEU A 117 -16.83 5.31 3.77
N LEU A 118 -16.29 5.83 2.67
CA LEU A 118 -15.35 5.08 1.81
C LEU A 118 -14.02 4.81 2.52
N LEU A 119 -13.46 5.80 3.23
CA LEU A 119 -12.21 5.61 3.98
C LEU A 119 -12.39 4.59 5.12
N LYS A 120 -13.50 4.70 5.88
CA LYS A 120 -13.87 3.73 6.93
C LYS A 120 -14.02 2.33 6.37
N THR A 121 -14.63 2.21 5.19
CA THR A 121 -14.77 0.92 4.50
C THR A 121 -13.42 0.34 4.11
N GLY A 122 -12.53 1.15 3.51
CA GLY A 122 -11.18 0.72 3.15
C GLY A 122 -10.40 0.19 4.37
N ILE A 123 -10.46 0.89 5.50
CA ILE A 123 -9.83 0.44 6.75
C ILE A 123 -10.37 -0.93 7.19
N TYR A 124 -11.69 -1.13 7.18
CA TYR A 124 -12.26 -2.43 7.54
C TYR A 124 -11.90 -3.53 6.55
N LEU A 125 -11.79 -3.24 5.26
CA LEU A 125 -11.32 -4.20 4.26
C LEU A 125 -9.87 -4.62 4.53
N VAL A 126 -8.98 -3.67 4.81
CA VAL A 126 -7.59 -3.95 5.18
C VAL A 126 -7.52 -4.80 6.46
N LYS A 127 -8.34 -4.49 7.47
CA LYS A 127 -8.43 -5.28 8.71
C LYS A 127 -9.10 -6.66 8.51
N GLY A 128 -9.68 -6.96 7.34
CA GLY A 128 -10.44 -8.19 7.08
C GLY A 128 -11.85 -8.23 7.68
N GLU A 129 -12.38 -7.09 8.12
CA GLU A 129 -13.67 -6.95 8.79
C GLU A 129 -14.81 -6.69 7.78
N ILE A 130 -15.09 -7.69 6.93
CA ILE A 130 -16.00 -7.57 5.77
C ILE A 130 -17.41 -7.09 6.14
N ASN A 131 -17.95 -7.53 7.28
CA ASN A 131 -19.29 -7.13 7.74
C ASN A 131 -19.34 -5.62 8.08
N LEU A 132 -18.31 -5.10 8.75
CA LEU A 132 -18.21 -3.69 9.11
C LEU A 132 -17.96 -2.81 7.87
N ALA A 133 -17.16 -3.30 6.92
CA ALA A 133 -17.00 -2.69 5.61
C ALA A 133 -18.35 -2.58 4.89
N GLN A 134 -19.15 -3.65 4.87
CA GLN A 134 -20.46 -3.66 4.22
C GLN A 134 -21.43 -2.66 4.85
N GLN A 135 -21.46 -2.57 6.18
CA GLN A 135 -22.28 -1.61 6.91
C GLN A 135 -21.88 -0.17 6.60
N SER A 136 -20.58 0.09 6.48
CA SER A 136 -20.03 1.43 6.22
C SER A 136 -20.43 1.97 4.85
N CYS A 137 -20.68 1.13 3.84
CA CYS A 137 -21.14 1.60 2.53
C CYS A 137 -22.66 1.68 2.35
N GLN A 138 -23.46 1.16 3.30
CA GLN A 138 -24.92 1.20 3.20
C GLN A 138 -25.51 2.61 3.11
N PRO A 139 -24.98 3.66 3.78
CA PRO A 139 -25.57 5.00 3.71
C PRO A 139 -25.39 5.72 2.36
N LEU A 140 -24.53 5.23 1.46
CA LEU A 140 -24.26 5.82 0.13
C LEU A 140 -25.38 5.52 -0.88
N ARG A 141 -26.58 6.05 -0.62
CA ARG A 141 -27.80 5.80 -1.43
C ARG A 141 -28.37 7.05 -2.09
N GLN A 142 -27.82 8.23 -1.80
CA GLN A 142 -28.26 9.48 -2.41
C GLN A 142 -27.82 9.55 -3.87
N LEU A 143 -28.61 10.21 -4.72
CA LEU A 143 -28.33 10.27 -6.16
C LEU A 143 -26.88 10.72 -6.47
N ALA A 144 -26.40 11.73 -5.76
CA ALA A 144 -25.04 12.26 -5.93
C ALA A 144 -23.92 11.29 -5.52
N THR A 145 -24.21 10.29 -4.67
CA THR A 145 -23.21 9.36 -4.11
C THR A 145 -23.47 7.90 -4.46
N LEU A 146 -24.56 7.63 -5.19
CA LEU A 146 -25.03 6.27 -5.50
C LEU A 146 -23.98 5.47 -6.26
N VAL A 147 -23.27 6.09 -7.21
CA VAL A 147 -22.20 5.43 -7.96
C VAL A 147 -21.08 4.93 -7.04
N PHE A 148 -20.68 5.72 -6.04
CA PHE A 148 -19.69 5.32 -5.04
C PHE A 148 -20.21 4.19 -4.15
N GLY A 149 -21.48 4.24 -3.75
CA GLY A 149 -22.13 3.16 -3.00
C GLY A 149 -22.13 1.84 -3.77
N LEU A 150 -22.48 1.87 -5.06
CA LEU A 150 -22.49 0.70 -5.93
C LEU A 150 -21.08 0.14 -6.14
N ILE A 151 -20.10 0.99 -6.44
CA ILE A 151 -18.70 0.57 -6.59
C ILE A 151 -18.20 -0.06 -5.29
N CYS A 152 -18.43 0.60 -4.15
CA CYS A 152 -17.99 0.10 -2.86
C CYS A 152 -18.58 -1.28 -2.55
N GLN A 153 -19.90 -1.46 -2.68
CA GLN A 153 -20.55 -2.75 -2.44
C GLN A 153 -19.99 -3.84 -3.37
N THR A 154 -19.73 -3.50 -4.63
CA THR A 154 -19.14 -4.42 -5.60
C THR A 154 -17.73 -4.84 -5.18
N GLN A 155 -16.89 -3.92 -4.69
CA GLN A 155 -15.55 -4.27 -4.18
C GLN A 155 -15.60 -5.23 -2.98
N ILE A 156 -16.55 -5.03 -2.07
CA ILE A 156 -16.73 -5.91 -0.91
C ILE A 156 -17.19 -7.30 -1.35
N GLN A 157 -18.16 -7.39 -2.26
CA GLN A 157 -18.62 -8.66 -2.82
C GLN A 157 -17.50 -9.42 -3.55
N ALA A 158 -16.56 -8.68 -4.14
CA ALA A 158 -15.39 -9.20 -4.84
C ALA A 158 -14.35 -9.87 -3.93
N LEU A 159 -14.50 -9.78 -2.60
CA LEU A 159 -13.64 -10.42 -1.60
C LEU A 159 -14.24 -11.71 -1.02
N GLY A 160 -15.31 -12.22 -1.61
CA GLY A 160 -15.94 -13.47 -1.19
C GLY A 160 -16.42 -14.30 -2.38
N LYS A 161 -17.45 -15.12 -2.12
CA LYS A 161 -17.99 -16.09 -3.10
C LYS A 161 -18.61 -15.50 -4.36
N ASN A 162 -18.85 -14.19 -4.40
CA ASN A 162 -19.54 -13.49 -5.50
C ASN A 162 -18.56 -12.76 -6.44
N ALA A 163 -17.28 -13.12 -6.44
CA ALA A 163 -16.24 -12.41 -7.20
C ALA A 163 -16.54 -12.33 -8.70
N GLU A 164 -17.01 -13.41 -9.33
CA GLU A 164 -17.37 -13.40 -10.75
C GLU A 164 -18.57 -12.48 -11.04
N GLN A 165 -19.56 -12.44 -10.14
CA GLN A 165 -20.70 -11.53 -10.27
C GLN A 165 -20.26 -10.07 -10.10
N ALA A 166 -19.41 -9.81 -9.11
CA ALA A 166 -18.83 -8.49 -8.88
C ALA A 166 -18.01 -8.02 -10.09
N TYR A 167 -17.29 -8.92 -10.77
CA TYR A 167 -16.58 -8.60 -12.00
C TYR A 167 -17.53 -8.13 -13.11
N GLN A 168 -18.66 -8.81 -13.31
CA GLN A 168 -19.68 -8.39 -14.28
C GLN A 168 -20.33 -7.05 -13.89
N GLN A 169 -20.49 -6.78 -12.59
CA GLN A 169 -20.98 -5.49 -12.11
C GLN A 169 -19.96 -4.37 -12.35
N MET A 170 -18.67 -4.60 -12.10
CA MET A 170 -17.60 -3.64 -12.39
C MET A 170 -17.57 -3.29 -13.89
N LEU A 171 -17.75 -4.27 -14.78
CA LEU A 171 -17.88 -4.00 -16.22
C LEU A 171 -19.03 -3.02 -16.51
N LYS A 172 -20.21 -3.20 -15.91
CA LYS A 172 -21.35 -2.29 -16.10
C LYS A 172 -21.06 -0.90 -15.53
N LEU A 173 -20.49 -0.85 -14.31
CA LEU A 173 -20.15 0.40 -13.61
C LEU A 173 -19.09 1.23 -14.36
N SER A 174 -18.22 0.59 -15.15
CA SER A 174 -17.20 1.30 -15.93
C SER A 174 -17.77 2.37 -16.87
N THR A 175 -19.03 2.22 -17.31
CA THR A 175 -19.72 3.22 -18.15
C THR A 175 -20.08 4.50 -17.38
N LEU A 176 -20.33 4.39 -16.08
CA LEU A 176 -20.62 5.52 -15.20
C LEU A 176 -19.35 6.22 -14.73
N VAL A 177 -18.26 5.46 -14.58
CA VAL A 177 -16.97 5.94 -14.09
C VAL A 177 -16.32 6.96 -15.02
N ALA A 178 -16.59 6.90 -16.33
CA ALA A 178 -16.03 7.85 -17.29
C ALA A 178 -16.41 9.33 -17.02
N SER A 179 -17.44 9.57 -16.21
CA SER A 179 -17.89 10.92 -15.81
C SER A 179 -17.31 11.40 -14.47
N LEU A 180 -16.52 10.57 -13.79
CA LEU A 180 -15.93 10.87 -12.48
C LEU A 180 -14.59 11.62 -12.62
N GLU A 181 -14.12 12.20 -11.52
CA GLU A 181 -12.80 12.83 -11.46
C GLU A 181 -11.67 11.80 -11.60
N ASP A 182 -10.50 12.22 -12.08
CA ASP A 182 -9.35 11.33 -12.35
C ASP A 182 -8.97 10.44 -11.15
N GLU A 183 -9.00 10.97 -9.93
CA GLU A 183 -8.68 10.20 -8.72
C GLU A 183 -9.73 9.13 -8.40
N GLN A 184 -11.00 9.45 -8.64
CA GLN A 184 -12.12 8.53 -8.46
C GLN A 184 -12.10 7.41 -9.53
N GLN A 185 -11.74 7.77 -10.77
CA GLN A 185 -11.50 6.79 -11.83
C GLN A 185 -10.32 5.87 -11.49
N ALA A 186 -9.22 6.44 -11.00
CA ALA A 186 -8.05 5.69 -10.59
C ALA A 186 -8.38 4.68 -9.48
N TRP A 187 -9.11 5.10 -8.44
CA TRP A 187 -9.59 4.22 -7.37
C TRP A 187 -10.42 3.06 -7.91
N PHE A 188 -11.36 3.34 -8.82
CA PHE A 188 -12.19 2.30 -9.45
C PHE A 188 -11.35 1.31 -10.28
N TYR A 189 -10.49 1.81 -11.17
CA TYR A 189 -9.71 0.95 -12.06
C TYR A 189 -8.66 0.13 -11.33
N LEU A 190 -8.12 0.64 -10.21
CA LEU A 190 -7.21 -0.12 -9.36
C LEU A 190 -7.94 -1.30 -8.73
N ALA A 191 -9.08 -1.06 -8.07
CA ALA A 191 -9.87 -2.12 -7.44
C ALA A 191 -10.41 -3.14 -8.47
N PHE A 192 -10.79 -2.69 -9.67
CA PHE A 192 -11.24 -3.58 -10.73
C PHE A 192 -10.07 -4.41 -11.30
N GLY A 193 -8.89 -3.79 -11.48
CA GLY A 193 -7.66 -4.50 -11.85
C GLY A 193 -7.30 -5.56 -10.83
N ASP A 194 -7.40 -5.26 -9.54
CA ASP A 194 -7.13 -6.23 -8.47
C ASP A 194 -8.13 -7.39 -8.48
N LEU A 195 -9.40 -7.13 -8.74
CA LEU A 195 -10.38 -8.21 -8.93
C LEU A 195 -10.04 -9.06 -10.17
N ALA A 196 -9.68 -8.44 -11.28
CA ALA A 196 -9.25 -9.15 -12.49
C ALA A 196 -8.00 -10.01 -12.21
N MET A 197 -7.04 -9.50 -11.43
CA MET A 197 -5.87 -10.23 -10.95
C MET A 197 -6.28 -11.47 -10.15
N ARG A 198 -7.14 -11.30 -9.14
CA ARG A 198 -7.62 -12.40 -8.29
C ARG A 198 -8.35 -13.48 -9.10
N LEU A 199 -9.12 -13.11 -10.11
CA LEU A 199 -9.79 -14.08 -10.99
C LEU A 199 -8.87 -14.68 -12.06
N GLY A 200 -7.61 -14.22 -12.15
CA GLY A 200 -6.63 -14.66 -13.15
C GLY A 200 -6.82 -14.08 -14.55
N ASN A 201 -7.62 -13.02 -14.68
CA ASN A 201 -7.81 -12.30 -15.94
C ASN A 201 -6.67 -11.30 -16.13
N TYR A 202 -5.43 -11.80 -16.20
CA TYR A 202 -4.21 -10.99 -16.14
C TYR A 202 -4.10 -9.93 -17.24
N GLN A 203 -4.52 -10.26 -18.46
CA GLN A 203 -4.55 -9.29 -19.57
C GLN A 203 -5.50 -8.13 -19.28
N GLN A 204 -6.68 -8.43 -18.72
CA GLN A 204 -7.65 -7.42 -18.33
C GLN A 204 -7.11 -6.58 -17.17
N ALA A 205 -6.49 -7.20 -16.17
CA ALA A 205 -5.87 -6.49 -15.06
C ALA A 205 -4.84 -5.46 -15.57
N GLU A 206 -3.92 -5.89 -16.44
CA GLU A 206 -2.92 -4.99 -17.03
C GLU A 206 -3.59 -3.83 -17.79
N PHE A 207 -4.61 -4.12 -18.59
CA PHE A 207 -5.37 -3.10 -19.32
C PHE A 207 -6.03 -2.09 -18.38
N LEU A 208 -6.62 -2.54 -17.27
CA LEU A 208 -7.27 -1.68 -16.29
C LEU A 208 -6.25 -0.80 -15.55
N TYR A 209 -5.12 -1.36 -15.10
CA TYR A 209 -4.06 -0.58 -14.47
C TYR A 209 -3.49 0.49 -15.42
N LYS A 210 -3.38 0.16 -16.72
CA LYS A 210 -2.93 1.09 -17.76
C LYS A 210 -3.90 2.25 -18.06
N LYS A 211 -5.13 2.21 -17.55
CA LYS A 211 -6.05 3.37 -17.60
C LYS A 211 -5.67 4.46 -16.60
N ILE A 212 -4.88 4.13 -15.59
CA ILE A 212 -4.46 5.06 -14.55
C ILE A 212 -3.11 5.67 -14.97
N PRO A 213 -2.88 6.98 -14.78
CA PRO A 213 -1.59 7.58 -15.04
C PRO A 213 -0.46 6.83 -14.32
N GLN A 214 0.48 6.28 -15.09
CA GLN A 214 1.60 5.45 -14.62
C GLN A 214 2.73 6.26 -13.98
N ARG A 215 2.35 7.23 -13.15
CA ARG A 215 3.24 8.04 -12.30
C ARG A 215 3.00 7.78 -10.83
N GLN A 216 1.88 7.15 -10.47
CA GLN A 216 1.53 6.86 -9.10
C GLN A 216 2.21 5.57 -8.63
N PRO A 217 2.90 5.58 -7.48
CA PRO A 217 3.60 4.42 -6.94
C PRO A 217 2.72 3.17 -6.80
N VAL A 218 1.48 3.34 -6.34
CA VAL A 218 0.54 2.21 -6.15
C VAL A 218 0.23 1.48 -7.47
N VAL A 219 0.11 2.22 -8.58
CA VAL A 219 -0.19 1.64 -9.91
C VAL A 219 1.04 0.94 -10.47
N LEU A 220 2.22 1.54 -10.31
CA LEU A 220 3.49 0.92 -10.70
C LEU A 220 3.71 -0.38 -9.93
N ALA A 221 3.38 -0.39 -8.64
CA ALA A 221 3.47 -1.57 -7.79
C ALA A 221 2.51 -2.69 -8.27
N ALA A 222 1.25 -2.36 -8.57
CA ALA A 222 0.26 -3.32 -9.06
C ALA A 222 0.64 -3.94 -10.41
N ILE A 223 1.14 -3.13 -11.35
CA ILE A 223 1.64 -3.62 -12.65
C ILE A 223 2.87 -4.51 -12.43
N ALA A 224 3.80 -4.08 -11.58
CA ALA A 224 4.99 -4.86 -11.28
C ALA A 224 4.65 -6.19 -10.60
N ASP A 225 3.69 -6.24 -9.66
CA ASP A 225 3.25 -7.50 -9.04
C ASP A 225 2.64 -8.46 -10.05
N LEU A 226 1.83 -7.95 -10.98
CA LEU A 226 1.30 -8.74 -12.09
C LEU A 226 2.42 -9.31 -12.98
N TRP A 227 3.38 -8.47 -13.36
CA TRP A 227 4.48 -8.92 -14.22
C TRP A 227 5.45 -9.85 -13.50
N LEU A 228 5.70 -9.65 -12.21
CA LEU A 228 6.45 -10.59 -11.37
C LEU A 228 5.74 -11.96 -11.31
N LEU A 229 4.41 -11.97 -11.14
CA LEU A 229 3.61 -13.20 -11.17
C LEU A 229 3.75 -13.93 -12.52
N GLN A 230 3.79 -13.18 -13.63
CA GLN A 230 3.99 -13.70 -14.98
C GLN A 230 5.46 -13.98 -15.33
N LYS A 231 6.41 -13.79 -14.40
CA LYS A 231 7.86 -13.92 -14.60
C LYS A 231 8.44 -12.98 -15.68
N ARG A 232 7.78 -11.86 -15.94
CA ARG A 232 8.20 -10.81 -16.88
C ARG A 232 9.20 -9.86 -16.21
N TYR A 233 10.31 -10.39 -15.73
CA TYR A 233 11.25 -9.64 -14.89
C TYR A 233 11.94 -8.48 -15.61
N ALA A 234 12.25 -8.62 -16.89
CA ALA A 234 12.84 -7.54 -17.70
C ALA A 234 11.88 -6.34 -17.87
N ASP A 235 10.57 -6.61 -17.98
CA ASP A 235 9.56 -5.55 -18.05
C ASP A 235 9.46 -4.82 -16.71
N VAL A 236 9.51 -5.55 -15.58
CA VAL A 236 9.53 -4.97 -14.23
C VAL A 236 10.77 -4.08 -14.04
N GLN A 237 11.94 -4.55 -14.48
CA GLN A 237 13.17 -3.77 -14.45
C GLN A 237 12.99 -2.45 -15.24
N THR A 238 12.51 -2.55 -16.47
CA THR A 238 12.28 -1.38 -17.35
C THR A 238 11.29 -0.39 -16.73
N LEU A 239 10.23 -0.88 -16.09
CA LEU A 239 9.20 -0.06 -15.45
C LEU A 239 9.72 0.71 -14.23
N LEU A 240 10.59 0.11 -13.43
CA LEU A 240 10.90 0.59 -12.08
C LEU A 240 12.28 1.26 -11.95
N ILE A 241 13.15 1.17 -12.95
CA ILE A 241 14.37 1.99 -12.99
C ILE A 241 13.98 3.48 -12.95
N GLY A 242 14.57 4.23 -12.02
CA GLY A 242 14.24 5.64 -11.75
C GLY A 242 13.39 5.83 -10.50
N HIS A 243 12.79 4.76 -9.96
CA HIS A 243 11.92 4.81 -8.78
C HIS A 243 12.55 4.20 -7.51
N GLN A 244 13.87 4.02 -7.46
CA GLN A 244 14.58 3.34 -6.37
C GLN A 244 14.47 4.03 -4.99
N GLN A 245 14.00 5.27 -4.94
CA GLN A 245 13.77 5.96 -3.67
C GLN A 245 12.50 5.49 -2.94
N GLN A 246 11.62 4.77 -3.62
CA GLN A 246 10.35 4.28 -3.07
C GLN A 246 10.50 2.81 -2.68
N ASP A 247 10.40 2.49 -1.39
CA ASP A 247 10.75 1.16 -0.88
C ASP A 247 9.88 0.04 -1.45
N ALA A 248 8.57 0.29 -1.61
CA ALA A 248 7.66 -0.67 -2.22
C ALA A 248 8.03 -1.01 -3.68
N LEU A 249 8.52 -0.03 -4.45
CA LEU A 249 8.95 -0.24 -5.84
C LEU A 249 10.36 -0.82 -5.90
N LEU A 250 11.27 -0.35 -5.06
CA LEU A 250 12.62 -0.90 -4.94
C LEU A 250 12.59 -2.39 -4.56
N LEU A 251 11.66 -2.81 -3.71
CA LEU A 251 11.45 -4.21 -3.37
C LEU A 251 11.10 -5.06 -4.59
N ARG A 252 10.13 -4.61 -5.40
CA ARG A 252 9.71 -5.32 -6.62
C ARG A 252 10.82 -5.35 -7.66
N LEU A 253 11.56 -4.25 -7.80
CA LEU A 253 12.77 -4.20 -8.63
C LEU A 253 13.82 -5.19 -8.12
N ALA A 254 14.12 -5.23 -6.83
CA ALA A 254 15.09 -6.17 -6.25
C ALA A 254 14.72 -7.64 -6.50
N ILE A 255 13.42 -7.99 -6.44
CA ILE A 255 12.92 -9.32 -6.81
C ILE A 255 13.24 -9.61 -8.28
N ALA A 256 12.92 -8.69 -9.20
CA ALA A 256 13.20 -8.85 -10.62
C ALA A 256 14.70 -8.99 -10.92
N GLU A 257 15.53 -8.11 -10.35
CA GLU A 257 16.99 -8.11 -10.53
C GLU A 257 17.63 -9.40 -10.04
N LYS A 258 17.15 -9.95 -8.92
CA LYS A 258 17.60 -11.25 -8.40
C LYS A 258 17.29 -12.38 -9.38
N GLN A 259 16.11 -12.38 -10.00
CA GLN A 259 15.72 -13.40 -10.98
C GLN A 259 16.47 -13.27 -12.30
N LEU A 260 16.84 -12.04 -12.68
CA LEU A 260 17.68 -11.73 -13.84
C LEU A 260 19.19 -11.94 -13.58
N ALA A 261 19.58 -12.25 -12.34
CA ALA A 261 20.97 -12.41 -11.91
C ALA A 261 21.86 -11.20 -12.26
N THR A 262 21.34 -9.98 -12.10
CA THR A 262 22.11 -8.76 -12.40
C THR A 262 23.05 -8.37 -11.26
N LYS A 263 24.02 -7.50 -11.56
CA LYS A 263 24.95 -6.98 -10.55
C LYS A 263 24.25 -6.10 -9.51
N GLN A 264 23.12 -5.48 -9.87
CA GLN A 264 22.36 -4.56 -9.03
C GLN A 264 21.58 -5.29 -7.92
N ALA A 265 21.29 -6.58 -8.08
CA ALA A 265 20.52 -7.36 -7.11
C ALA A 265 21.08 -7.26 -5.67
N ASN A 266 22.40 -7.41 -5.52
CA ASN A 266 23.07 -7.30 -4.21
C ASN A 266 23.00 -5.88 -3.64
N LEU A 267 23.14 -4.86 -4.48
CA LEU A 267 23.06 -3.46 -4.06
C LEU A 267 21.66 -3.13 -3.52
N TYR A 268 20.60 -3.49 -4.27
CA TYR A 268 19.23 -3.21 -3.85
C TYR A 268 18.83 -3.99 -2.61
N GLN A 269 19.30 -5.24 -2.46
CA GLN A 269 19.13 -6.00 -1.23
C GLN A 269 19.74 -5.27 -0.02
N GLN A 270 20.95 -4.72 -0.13
CA GLN A 270 21.60 -3.99 0.96
C GLN A 270 20.86 -2.69 1.31
N ILE A 271 20.41 -1.93 0.31
CA ILE A 271 19.65 -0.69 0.52
C ILE A 271 18.35 -1.00 1.29
N LEU A 272 17.58 -1.98 0.83
CA LEU A 272 16.33 -2.39 1.50
C LEU A 272 16.58 -2.89 2.93
N ALA A 273 17.61 -3.70 3.14
CA ALA A 273 17.97 -4.18 4.47
C ALA A 273 18.24 -3.02 5.44
N ASN A 274 18.98 -2.00 5.00
CA ASN A 274 19.27 -0.82 5.81
C ASN A 274 18.01 0.02 6.09
N ARG A 275 17.15 0.21 5.09
CA ARG A 275 15.91 0.99 5.25
C ARG A 275 14.92 0.32 6.20
N PHE A 276 14.70 -0.99 6.06
CA PHE A 276 13.86 -1.74 7.00
C PHE A 276 14.48 -1.82 8.40
N ALA A 277 15.80 -1.92 8.53
CA ALA A 277 16.46 -1.84 9.83
C ALA A 277 16.22 -0.48 10.51
N ALA A 278 16.28 0.62 9.75
CA ALA A 278 16.01 1.96 10.26
C ALA A 278 14.54 2.16 10.66
N LEU A 279 13.58 1.55 9.94
CA LEU A 279 12.15 1.54 10.31
C LEU A 279 11.96 0.85 11.67
N ARG A 280 12.49 -0.38 11.81
CA ARG A 280 12.40 -1.15 13.07
C ARG A 280 13.05 -0.44 14.26
N GLN A 281 14.17 0.27 14.06
CA GLN A 281 14.82 1.05 15.12
C GLN A 281 13.93 2.18 15.67
N ARG A 282 12.99 2.69 14.87
CA ARG A 282 12.00 3.69 15.30
C ARG A 282 10.72 3.07 15.85
N GLY A 283 10.63 1.74 15.92
CA GLY A 283 9.42 1.02 16.29
C GLY A 283 8.31 1.13 15.24
N ASP A 284 8.67 1.40 13.98
CA ASP A 284 7.72 1.50 12.88
C ASP A 284 7.39 0.11 12.32
N ASP A 285 6.13 -0.27 12.47
CA ASP A 285 5.57 -1.56 12.03
C ASP A 285 4.60 -1.41 10.83
N SER A 286 4.63 -0.27 10.12
CA SER A 286 3.69 0.01 9.02
C SER A 286 3.92 -0.85 7.76
N HIS A 287 5.12 -1.41 7.57
CA HIS A 287 5.53 -2.09 6.33
C HIS A 287 5.78 -3.61 6.47
N LEU A 288 5.08 -4.27 7.39
CA LEU A 288 5.33 -5.68 7.73
C LEU A 288 5.13 -6.64 6.55
N ARG A 289 4.15 -6.41 5.67
CA ARG A 289 3.97 -7.20 4.44
C ARG A 289 5.20 -7.10 3.55
N GLU A 290 5.67 -5.89 3.26
CA GLU A 290 6.82 -5.63 2.40
C GLU A 290 8.11 -6.24 2.99
N GLU A 291 8.29 -6.14 4.31
CA GLU A 291 9.40 -6.81 5.00
C GLU A 291 9.32 -8.34 4.90
N ALA A 292 8.12 -8.92 5.05
CA ALA A 292 7.92 -10.36 4.89
C ALA A 292 8.25 -10.82 3.45
N ILE A 293 7.82 -10.06 2.44
CA ILE A 293 8.15 -10.29 1.03
C ILE A 293 9.67 -10.21 0.81
N PHE A 294 10.33 -9.19 1.36
CA PHE A 294 11.77 -9.01 1.26
C PHE A 294 12.54 -10.17 1.87
N ALA A 295 12.20 -10.57 3.10
CA ALA A 295 12.83 -11.69 3.80
C ALA A 295 12.71 -12.97 2.97
N LEU A 296 11.53 -13.27 2.42
CA LEU A 296 11.32 -14.50 1.66
C LEU A 296 11.97 -14.45 0.27
N LYS A 297 11.60 -13.46 -0.54
CA LYS A 297 11.90 -13.45 -1.98
C LYS A 297 13.30 -12.92 -2.28
N VAL A 298 13.80 -11.96 -1.49
CA VAL A 298 15.12 -11.37 -1.70
C VAL A 298 16.18 -12.02 -0.81
N GLN A 299 15.95 -12.16 0.49
CA GLN A 299 16.96 -12.70 1.40
C GLN A 299 16.95 -14.23 1.54
N ALA A 300 15.91 -14.92 1.04
CA ALA A 300 15.73 -16.37 1.23
C ALA A 300 15.73 -16.78 2.72
N GLN A 301 15.09 -15.98 3.57
CA GLN A 301 14.93 -16.18 5.01
C GLN A 301 13.46 -16.49 5.36
N PRO A 302 12.98 -17.71 5.09
CA PRO A 302 11.58 -18.08 5.29
C PRO A 302 11.12 -18.01 6.75
N ALA A 303 11.99 -18.30 7.73
CA ALA A 303 11.67 -18.16 9.15
C ALA A 303 11.38 -16.71 9.54
N ALA A 304 12.22 -15.76 9.10
CA ALA A 304 12.02 -14.34 9.35
C ALA A 304 10.76 -13.82 8.65
N SER A 305 10.52 -14.25 7.41
CA SER A 305 9.31 -13.91 6.66
C SER A 305 8.04 -14.38 7.39
N LEU A 306 8.04 -15.61 7.94
CA LEU A 306 6.89 -16.14 8.65
C LEU A 306 6.57 -15.34 9.92
N LEU A 307 7.58 -14.90 10.67
CA LEU A 307 7.39 -14.05 11.84
C LEU A 307 6.77 -12.69 11.48
N LEU A 308 7.28 -12.06 10.42
CA LEU A 308 6.76 -10.78 9.93
C LEU A 308 5.33 -10.91 9.39
N ALA A 309 5.05 -11.98 8.63
CA ALA A 309 3.72 -12.25 8.10
C ALA A 309 2.69 -12.51 9.22
N ARG A 310 3.07 -13.25 10.28
CA ARG A 310 2.23 -13.43 11.47
C ARG A 310 1.92 -12.10 12.15
N LYS A 311 2.92 -11.22 12.29
CA LYS A 311 2.75 -9.90 12.89
C LYS A 311 1.81 -9.02 12.04
N ASN A 312 2.02 -9.02 10.72
CA ASN A 312 1.14 -8.32 9.78
C ASN A 312 -0.31 -8.81 9.90
N TRP A 313 -0.51 -10.14 9.98
CA TRP A 313 -1.82 -10.78 10.06
C TRP A 313 -2.66 -10.38 11.29
N GLN A 314 -2.02 -9.86 12.34
CA GLN A 314 -2.71 -9.32 13.53
C GLN A 314 -3.38 -7.96 13.24
N GLN A 315 -2.93 -7.25 12.21
CA GLN A 315 -3.38 -5.89 11.87
C GLN A 315 -4.08 -5.83 10.52
N GLN A 316 -3.57 -6.55 9.52
CA GLN A 316 -3.99 -6.52 8.12
C GLN A 316 -4.20 -7.95 7.59
N ARG A 317 -5.33 -8.17 6.94
CA ARG A 317 -5.80 -9.48 6.46
C ARG A 317 -6.32 -9.38 5.02
N GLU A 318 -5.64 -8.59 4.20
CA GLU A 318 -5.93 -8.50 2.77
C GLU A 318 -5.53 -9.80 2.05
N PRO A 319 -6.09 -10.09 0.85
CA PRO A 319 -5.68 -11.24 0.06
C PRO A 319 -4.16 -11.30 -0.20
N ALA A 320 -3.51 -10.15 -0.43
CA ALA A 320 -2.06 -10.08 -0.63
C ALA A 320 -1.26 -10.44 0.63
N ASP A 321 -1.77 -10.12 1.83
CA ASP A 321 -1.17 -10.52 3.11
C ASP A 321 -1.24 -12.04 3.27
N ALA A 322 -2.39 -12.64 2.90
CA ALA A 322 -2.58 -14.08 2.93
C ALA A 322 -1.60 -14.80 1.99
N VAL A 323 -1.34 -14.25 0.80
CA VAL A 323 -0.39 -14.83 -0.18
C VAL A 323 1.01 -14.95 0.42
N ILE A 324 1.58 -13.87 0.97
CA ILE A 324 2.95 -13.94 1.53
C ILE A 324 2.99 -14.81 2.77
N TYR A 325 1.96 -14.77 3.62
CA TYR A 325 1.88 -15.61 4.81
C TYR A 325 1.84 -17.09 4.43
N TRP A 326 1.04 -17.48 3.44
CA TRP A 326 1.01 -18.86 2.95
C TRP A 326 2.35 -19.31 2.39
N GLN A 327 3.00 -18.47 1.58
CA GLN A 327 4.31 -18.79 1.01
C GLN A 327 5.36 -19.01 2.10
N ALA A 328 5.40 -18.14 3.11
CA ALA A 328 6.33 -18.27 4.24
C ALA A 328 6.02 -19.51 5.10
N ALA A 329 4.74 -19.76 5.40
CA ALA A 329 4.31 -20.92 6.18
C ALA A 329 4.63 -22.25 5.48
N SER A 330 4.39 -22.32 4.16
CA SER A 330 4.76 -23.47 3.32
C SER A 330 6.28 -23.69 3.31
N ALA A 331 7.07 -22.64 3.15
CA ALA A 331 8.54 -22.72 3.16
C ALA A 331 9.12 -23.13 4.53
N GLN A 332 8.35 -22.95 5.61
CA GLN A 332 8.68 -23.42 6.96
C GLN A 332 7.97 -24.71 7.36
N GLN A 333 7.16 -25.29 6.47
CA GLN A 333 6.35 -26.48 6.74
C GLN A 333 5.50 -26.34 8.02
N SER A 334 5.03 -25.12 8.31
CA SER A 334 4.31 -24.82 9.54
C SER A 334 2.86 -25.27 9.46
N THR A 335 2.55 -26.45 10.00
CA THR A 335 1.21 -27.06 9.93
C THR A 335 0.14 -26.22 10.59
N SER A 336 0.45 -25.53 11.69
CA SER A 336 -0.51 -24.70 12.43
C SER A 336 -0.92 -23.46 11.65
N ASP A 337 0.04 -22.74 11.04
CA ASP A 337 -0.29 -21.54 10.25
C ASP A 337 -1.02 -21.93 8.96
N LEU A 338 -0.59 -23.01 8.30
CA LEU A 338 -1.27 -23.52 7.11
C LEU A 338 -2.71 -23.94 7.41
N LYS A 339 -2.98 -24.52 8.59
CA LYS A 339 -4.34 -24.83 9.02
C LYS A 339 -5.17 -23.57 9.23
N LEU A 340 -4.64 -22.58 9.96
CA LEU A 340 -5.29 -21.29 10.18
C LEU A 340 -5.66 -20.60 8.86
N LEU A 341 -4.73 -20.57 7.92
CA LEU A 341 -4.92 -19.93 6.61
C LEU A 341 -5.97 -20.66 5.76
N LYS A 342 -6.00 -22.00 5.80
CA LYS A 342 -7.04 -22.81 5.14
C LYS A 342 -8.43 -22.52 5.70
N GLU A 343 -8.56 -22.48 7.03
CA GLU A 343 -9.82 -22.18 7.70
C GLU A 343 -10.30 -20.76 7.35
N TRP A 344 -9.40 -19.77 7.38
CA TRP A 344 -9.70 -18.42 6.94
C TRP A 344 -10.18 -18.37 5.49
N TYR A 345 -9.44 -18.99 4.56
CA TYR A 345 -9.80 -19.00 3.14
C TYR A 345 -11.16 -19.66 2.87
N GLN A 346 -11.46 -20.77 3.55
CA GLN A 346 -12.75 -21.45 3.46
C GLN A 346 -13.88 -20.60 4.04
N SER A 347 -13.66 -19.95 5.18
CA SER A 347 -14.67 -19.13 5.86
C SER A 347 -15.08 -17.87 5.07
N THR A 348 -14.14 -17.27 4.33
CA THR A 348 -14.40 -16.08 3.52
C THR A 348 -15.10 -16.40 2.19
N GLY A 349 -14.93 -17.62 1.68
CA GLY A 349 -15.35 -17.98 0.33
C GLY A 349 -14.60 -17.21 -0.77
N LEU A 350 -13.44 -16.64 -0.44
CA LEU A 350 -12.62 -15.83 -1.34
C LEU A 350 -12.30 -16.60 -2.64
N LYS A 351 -12.56 -15.97 -3.78
CA LYS A 351 -12.15 -16.46 -5.10
C LYS A 351 -10.91 -15.70 -5.56
N ASP A 352 -9.76 -16.34 -5.38
CA ASP A 352 -8.46 -15.71 -5.66
C ASP A 352 -7.42 -16.76 -6.10
N LYS A 353 -7.04 -16.72 -7.38
CA LYS A 353 -6.03 -17.60 -7.96
C LYS A 353 -4.63 -17.35 -7.41
N THR A 354 -4.33 -16.13 -6.98
CA THR A 354 -3.02 -15.81 -6.38
C THR A 354 -2.86 -16.50 -5.03
N VAL A 355 -3.92 -16.51 -4.23
CA VAL A 355 -3.98 -17.28 -2.98
C VAL A 355 -3.91 -18.78 -3.29
N MET A 356 -4.72 -19.31 -4.22
CA MET A 356 -4.68 -20.74 -4.58
C MET A 356 -3.29 -21.22 -5.00
N MET A 357 -2.59 -20.45 -5.84
CA MET A 357 -1.21 -20.74 -6.25
C MET A 357 -0.26 -20.80 -5.05
N ALA A 358 -0.44 -19.92 -4.06
CA ALA A 358 0.36 -19.92 -2.83
C ALA A 358 0.09 -21.15 -1.94
N GLN A 359 -1.11 -21.77 -2.02
CA GLN A 359 -1.44 -23.00 -1.30
C GLN A 359 -0.78 -24.25 -1.90
N GLY A 360 -0.28 -24.17 -3.14
CA GLY A 360 0.18 -25.34 -3.91
C GLY A 360 -0.96 -26.23 -4.43
N VAL A 361 -2.18 -25.70 -4.52
CA VAL A 361 -3.37 -26.42 -5.00
C VAL A 361 -3.71 -25.93 -6.41
N SER A 362 -3.48 -26.76 -7.43
CA SER A 362 -4.12 -26.59 -8.73
C SER A 362 -5.63 -26.87 -8.58
N PRO A 363 -6.50 -26.21 -9.39
CA PRO A 363 -7.96 -26.32 -9.30
C PRO A 363 -8.48 -27.75 -9.23
#